data_AF-A0A969KPG9-F1
#
_entry.id   AF-A0A969KPG9-F1
#
_cell.length_a   1.000
_cell.length_b   1.000
_cell.length_c   1.000
_cell.angle_alpha   90.00
_cell.angle_beta   90.00
_cell.angle_gamma   90.00
#
_symmetry.space_group_name_H-M   'P 1'
#
loop_
_entity.id
_entity.type
_entity.pdbx_description
1 polymer ?
#
loop_
_entity_poly.entity_id
_entity_poly.type
_entity_poly.pdbx_seq_one_letter_code
_entity_poly.pdbx_strand_id
1 'polypeptide(L)'
;DPDNARQVRYWMAERGLVGFRFHPMYYPDEKILLTEQNGPMWEEIAVLGAVIQFHTRARDADQVAAIARRYPHLTLIVDHMGYPELQADAAAFQPHPRSSAIRQCLPEIVGRGGALE
;
A
#
# COMPACT_ATOMS: atom_id res chain seq x y z
N ASP A 1 -9.39 12.76 -11.11
CA ASP A 1 -10.44 12.32 -12.05
C ASP A 1 -11.73 12.20 -11.25
N PRO A 2 -12.78 12.99 -11.55
CA PRO A 2 -14.05 12.92 -10.83
C PRO A 2 -14.79 11.57 -10.97
N ASP A 3 -14.40 10.72 -11.93
CA ASP A 3 -15.04 9.43 -12.23
C ASP A 3 -14.20 8.22 -11.77
N ASN A 4 -13.20 8.45 -10.90
CA ASN A 4 -12.27 7.43 -10.41
C ASN A 4 -12.95 6.19 -9.79
N ALA A 5 -14.07 6.34 -9.09
CA ALA A 5 -14.85 5.23 -8.53
C ALA A 5 -15.46 4.34 -9.62
N ARG A 6 -16.00 4.92 -10.70
CA ARG A 6 -16.51 4.13 -11.83
C ARG A 6 -15.39 3.37 -12.52
N GLN A 7 -14.21 3.99 -12.63
CA GLN A 7 -13.04 3.33 -13.20
C GLN A 7 -12.61 2.12 -12.35
N VAL A 8 -12.64 2.23 -11.01
CA VAL A 8 -12.40 1.09 -10.11
C VAL A 8 -13.36 -0.06 -10.40
N ARG A 9 -14.66 0.22 -10.44
CA ARG A 9 -15.70 -0.77 -10.71
C ARG A 9 -15.52 -1.42 -12.08
N TYR A 10 -15.31 -0.62 -13.12
CA TYR A 10 -15.08 -1.11 -14.48
C TYR A 10 -13.93 -2.12 -14.52
N TRP A 11 -12.77 -1.76 -13.99
CA TRP A 11 -11.61 -2.63 -14.05
C TRP A 11 -11.76 -3.91 -13.21
N MET A 12 -12.34 -3.81 -12.01
CA MET A 12 -12.47 -4.97 -11.15
C MET A 12 -13.64 -5.88 -11.52
N ALA A 13 -14.84 -5.33 -11.64
CA ALA A 13 -16.06 -6.11 -11.85
C ALA A 13 -16.25 -6.55 -13.31
N GLU A 14 -15.87 -5.71 -14.28
CA GLU A 14 -16.11 -5.99 -15.71
C GLU A 14 -14.88 -6.56 -16.42
N ARG A 15 -13.67 -6.23 -15.95
CA ARG A 15 -12.40 -6.66 -16.58
C ARG A 15 -11.62 -7.69 -15.77
N GLY A 16 -12.05 -8.00 -14.55
CA GLY A 16 -11.46 -9.05 -13.72
C GLY A 16 -10.14 -8.67 -13.06
N LEU A 17 -9.82 -7.37 -12.92
CA LEU A 17 -8.67 -6.95 -12.12
C LEU A 17 -8.93 -7.24 -10.64
N VAL A 18 -7.88 -7.66 -9.93
CA VAL A 18 -7.92 -7.92 -8.48
C VAL A 18 -7.55 -6.70 -7.64
N GLY A 19 -7.05 -5.63 -8.27
CA GLY A 19 -6.71 -4.39 -7.59
C GLY A 19 -5.75 -3.50 -8.38
N PHE A 20 -5.04 -2.62 -7.66
CA PHE A 20 -4.33 -1.48 -8.25
C PHE A 20 -2.96 -1.24 -7.63
N ARG A 21 -2.07 -0.63 -8.42
CA ARG A 21 -0.79 -0.11 -7.95
C ARG A 21 -0.80 1.42 -8.00
N PHE A 22 -0.63 2.06 -6.84
CA PHE A 22 -0.59 3.52 -6.73
C PHE A 22 0.84 4.05 -6.60
N HIS A 23 1.07 5.23 -7.18
CA HIS A 23 2.36 5.90 -7.25
C HIS A 23 2.30 7.30 -6.60
N PRO A 24 2.04 7.41 -5.27
CA PRO A 24 1.97 8.71 -4.59
C PRO A 24 3.25 9.53 -4.73
N MET A 25 4.40 8.88 -4.91
CA MET A 25 5.70 9.55 -5.03
C MET A 25 5.81 10.53 -6.22
N TYR A 26 4.92 10.46 -7.21
CA TYR A 26 4.86 11.40 -8.33
C TYR A 26 4.21 12.74 -7.97
N TYR A 27 3.66 12.87 -6.77
CA TYR A 27 2.96 14.06 -6.28
C TYR A 27 3.67 14.57 -5.01
N PRO A 28 4.86 15.18 -5.11
CA PRO A 28 5.68 15.53 -3.95
C PRO A 28 5.05 16.59 -3.04
N ASP A 29 4.19 17.44 -3.61
CA ASP A 29 3.61 18.61 -2.93
C ASP A 29 2.20 18.34 -2.41
N GLU A 30 1.68 17.12 -2.57
CA GLU A 30 0.31 16.78 -2.23
C GLU A 30 0.22 15.37 -1.64
N LYS A 31 -0.59 15.23 -0.58
CA LYS A 31 -0.99 13.92 -0.07
C LYS A 31 -2.09 13.33 -0.96
N ILE A 32 -1.74 13.02 -2.20
CA ILE A 32 -2.65 12.68 -3.29
C ILE A 32 -3.62 11.54 -2.95
N LEU A 33 -3.20 10.56 -2.14
CA LEU A 33 -4.07 9.45 -1.77
C LEU A 33 -5.17 9.87 -0.79
N LEU A 34 -4.95 10.95 -0.04
CA LEU A 34 -5.88 11.44 0.99
C LEU A 34 -6.71 12.64 0.53
N THR A 35 -6.62 13.04 -0.73
CA THR A 35 -7.43 14.14 -1.27
C THR A 35 -8.92 13.79 -1.21
N GLU A 36 -9.76 14.79 -0.94
CA GLU A 36 -11.21 14.59 -0.83
C GLU A 36 -11.80 13.99 -2.12
N GLN A 37 -11.28 14.40 -3.29
CA GLN A 37 -11.66 13.85 -4.59
C GLN A 37 -11.46 12.34 -4.71
N ASN A 38 -10.50 11.75 -3.98
CA ASN A 38 -10.24 10.32 -4.00
C ASN A 38 -11.08 9.53 -2.97
N GLY A 39 -11.89 10.20 -2.16
CA GLY A 39 -12.81 9.54 -1.21
C GLY A 39 -13.72 8.49 -1.86
N PRO A 40 -14.50 8.83 -2.90
CA PRO A 40 -15.35 7.87 -3.59
C PRO A 40 -14.62 6.66 -4.17
N MET A 41 -13.39 6.87 -4.69
CA MET A 41 -12.54 5.77 -5.17
C MET A 41 -12.17 4.79 -4.06
N TRP A 42 -11.81 5.31 -2.89
CA TRP A 42 -11.46 4.47 -1.74
C TRP A 42 -12.65 3.68 -1.20
N GLU A 43 -13.85 4.27 -1.17
CA GLU A 43 -15.06 3.55 -0.79
C GLU A 43 -15.34 2.39 -1.76
N GLU A 44 -15.22 2.62 -3.08
CA GLU A 44 -15.43 1.56 -4.07
C GLU A 44 -14.36 0.46 -3.96
N ILE A 45 -13.08 0.83 -3.78
CA ILE A 45 -11.98 -0.10 -3.51
C ILE A 45 -12.28 -0.97 -2.29
N ALA A 46 -12.79 -0.36 -1.22
CA ALA A 46 -13.12 -1.04 0.04
C ALA A 46 -14.29 -2.01 -0.11
N VAL A 47 -15.33 -1.62 -0.87
CA VAL A 47 -16.49 -2.47 -1.18
C VAL A 47 -16.07 -3.70 -1.99
N LEU A 48 -15.21 -3.52 -2.98
CA LEU A 48 -14.76 -4.60 -3.87
C LEU A 48 -13.61 -5.43 -3.30
N GLY A 49 -13.08 -5.07 -2.13
CA GLY A 49 -12.01 -5.81 -1.46
C GLY A 49 -10.71 -5.85 -2.26
N ALA A 50 -10.37 -4.75 -2.95
CA ALA A 50 -9.23 -4.71 -3.85
C ALA A 50 -7.88 -4.94 -3.12
N VAL A 51 -6.94 -5.58 -3.80
CA VAL A 51 -5.54 -5.64 -3.35
C VAL A 51 -4.83 -4.37 -3.80
N ILE A 52 -4.29 -3.59 -2.87
CA ILE A 52 -3.64 -2.31 -3.18
C ILE A 52 -2.15 -2.40 -2.94
N GLN A 53 -1.37 -2.08 -3.97
CA GLN A 53 0.09 -2.01 -3.93
C GLN A 53 0.54 -0.56 -3.98
N PHE A 54 1.46 -0.18 -3.11
CA PHE A 54 1.99 1.19 -3.03
C PHE A 54 3.44 1.23 -3.48
N HIS A 55 3.69 1.93 -4.58
CA HIS A 55 5.01 2.35 -4.99
C HIS A 55 5.29 3.72 -4.37
N THR A 56 5.83 3.70 -3.15
CA THR A 56 5.89 4.86 -2.25
C THR A 56 7.27 5.01 -1.58
N ARG A 57 7.53 6.18 -1.00
CA ARG A 57 8.72 6.47 -0.17
C ARG A 57 8.31 6.62 1.30
N ALA A 58 9.28 6.53 2.21
CA ALA A 58 9.06 6.70 3.64
C ALA A 58 8.28 7.98 4.02
N ARG A 59 8.56 9.11 3.35
CA ARG A 59 7.86 10.40 3.58
C ARG A 59 6.35 10.38 3.30
N ASP A 60 5.88 9.39 2.56
CA ASP A 60 4.48 9.22 2.12
C ASP A 60 3.79 8.07 2.86
N ALA A 61 4.48 7.44 3.83
CA ALA A 61 3.95 6.34 4.63
C ALA A 61 2.78 6.77 5.54
N ASP A 62 2.67 8.06 5.87
CA ASP A 62 1.55 8.64 6.59
C ASP A 62 0.21 8.44 5.86
N GLN A 63 0.21 8.55 4.52
CA GLN A 63 -0.96 8.30 3.69
C GLN A 63 -1.42 6.85 3.80
N VAL A 64 -0.47 5.91 3.66
CA VAL A 64 -0.73 4.48 3.77
C VAL A 64 -1.27 4.14 5.16
N ALA A 65 -0.71 4.73 6.21
CA ALA A 65 -1.19 4.52 7.58
C ALA A 65 -2.62 5.03 7.80
N ALA A 66 -2.97 6.19 7.23
CA ALA A 66 -4.34 6.71 7.30
C ALA A 66 -5.34 5.80 6.57
N ILE A 67 -5.00 5.32 5.37
CA ILE A 67 -5.81 4.36 4.61
C ILE A 67 -5.97 3.05 5.38
N ALA A 68 -4.89 2.50 5.92
CA ALA A 68 -4.91 1.25 6.68
C ALA A 68 -5.80 1.33 7.93
N ARG A 69 -5.85 2.50 8.58
CA ARG A 69 -6.76 2.74 9.72
C ARG A 69 -8.21 2.87 9.28
N ARG A 70 -8.47 3.52 8.14
CA ARG A 70 -9.81 3.75 7.60
C ARG A 70 -10.44 2.47 7.05
N TYR A 71 -9.63 1.62 6.41
CA TYR A 71 -10.09 0.38 5.76
C TYR A 71 -9.24 -0.82 6.22
N PRO A 72 -9.38 -1.27 7.48
CA PRO A 72 -8.51 -2.30 8.06
C PRO A 72 -8.67 -3.69 7.43
N HIS A 73 -9.73 -3.91 6.64
CA HIS A 73 -10.00 -5.17 5.94
C HIS A 73 -9.33 -5.27 4.56
N LEU A 74 -8.79 -4.17 4.03
CA LEU A 74 -8.09 -4.19 2.74
C LEU A 74 -6.73 -4.88 2.85
N THR A 75 -6.33 -5.55 1.76
CA THR A 75 -4.96 -6.07 1.63
C THR A 75 -4.07 -4.99 1.05
N LEU A 76 -3.15 -4.47 1.87
CA LEU A 76 -2.24 -3.38 1.52
C LEU A 76 -0.79 -3.89 1.42
N ILE A 77 -0.15 -3.65 0.29
CA ILE A 77 1.23 -4.07 -0.03
C ILE A 77 2.10 -2.82 -0.20
N VAL A 78 3.27 -2.79 0.46
CA VAL A 78 4.27 -1.74 0.28
C VAL A 78 5.42 -2.29 -0.56
N ASP A 79 5.65 -1.70 -1.74
CA ASP A 79 6.74 -2.11 -2.63
C ASP A 79 8.10 -1.69 -2.10
N HIS A 80 9.12 -2.52 -2.38
CA HIS A 80 10.52 -2.20 -2.13
C HIS A 80 10.79 -1.70 -0.70
N MET A 81 9.98 -2.16 0.27
CA MET A 81 10.01 -1.70 1.66
C MET A 81 9.85 -0.18 1.83
N GLY A 82 9.27 0.51 0.85
CA GLY A 82 9.11 1.96 0.83
C GLY A 82 10.40 2.73 0.55
N TYR A 83 11.35 2.11 -0.17
CA TYR A 83 12.67 2.67 -0.53
C TYR A 83 13.42 3.25 0.68
N PRO A 84 13.89 2.41 1.61
CA PRO A 84 14.75 2.88 2.69
C PRO A 84 16.06 3.47 2.14
N GLU A 85 16.58 4.49 2.80
CA GLU A 85 17.89 5.05 2.50
C GLU A 85 18.99 4.12 3.01
N LEU A 86 19.51 3.27 2.13
CA LEU A 86 20.47 2.22 2.49
C LEU A 86 21.81 2.73 3.02
N GLN A 87 22.17 3.97 2.71
CA GLN A 87 23.42 4.61 3.15
C GLN A 87 23.23 5.46 4.41
N ALA A 88 21.99 5.65 4.87
CA ALA A 88 21.73 6.36 6.10
C ALA A 88 22.12 5.49 7.31
N ASP A 89 22.40 6.14 8.43
CA ASP A 89 22.60 5.44 9.70
C ASP A 89 21.36 4.60 10.04
N ALA A 90 21.56 3.40 10.58
CA ALA A 90 20.46 2.51 10.98
C ALA A 90 19.50 3.18 11.98
N ALA A 91 19.98 4.10 12.81
CA ALA A 91 19.16 4.88 13.74
C ALA A 91 18.22 5.87 13.02
N ALA A 92 18.53 6.26 11.77
CA ALA A 92 17.66 7.10 10.95
C ALA A 92 16.57 6.30 10.21
N PHE A 93 16.63 4.96 10.25
CA PHE A 93 15.60 4.12 9.66
C PHE A 93 14.26 4.35 10.35
N GLN A 94 13.29 4.88 9.60
CA GLN A 94 11.92 5.02 10.06
C GLN A 94 11.11 3.80 9.60
N PRO A 95 10.81 2.83 10.49
CA PRO A 95 9.97 1.71 10.12
C PRO A 95 8.59 2.22 9.74
N HIS A 96 7.99 1.61 8.71
CA HIS A 96 6.58 1.86 8.41
C HIS A 96 5.74 1.48 9.64
N PRO A 97 4.76 2.30 10.03
CA PRO A 97 3.94 2.01 11.20
C PRO A 97 3.32 0.62 11.04
N ARG A 98 3.54 -0.25 12.03
CA ARG A 98 2.92 -1.58 12.07
C ARG A 98 1.42 -1.40 12.25
N SER A 99 0.66 -1.40 11.17
CA SER A 99 -0.76 -1.74 11.21
C SER A 99 -0.89 -3.23 10.87
N SER A 100 -1.82 -3.93 11.51
CA SER A 100 -2.11 -5.33 11.20
C SER A 100 -2.53 -5.56 9.75
N ALA A 101 -2.92 -4.50 9.03
CA ALA A 101 -3.35 -4.51 7.63
C ALA A 101 -2.20 -4.42 6.61
N ILE A 102 -0.99 -3.99 7.02
CA ILE A 102 0.17 -3.94 6.11
C ILE A 102 0.90 -5.28 6.20
N ARG A 103 0.59 -6.19 5.27
CA ARG A 103 1.41 -7.39 5.07
C ARG A 103 2.64 -6.99 4.27
N GLN A 104 3.80 -7.00 4.93
CA GLN A 104 5.06 -7.09 4.20
C GLN A 104 5.06 -8.45 3.48
N CYS A 105 5.20 -8.44 2.15
CA CYS A 105 5.50 -9.64 1.37
C CYS A 105 6.94 -10.08 1.67
N LEU A 106 7.17 -10.59 2.88
CA LEU A 106 8.30 -11.44 3.19
C LEU A 106 7.74 -12.86 3.18
N PRO A 107 8.16 -13.76 2.27
CA PRO A 107 7.93 -15.17 2.50
C PRO A 107 8.60 -15.51 3.84
N GLU A 108 7.89 -16.22 4.70
CA GLU A 108 8.49 -16.81 5.89
C GLU A 108 9.66 -17.68 5.42
N ILE A 109 10.88 -17.19 5.53
CA ILE A 109 12.07 -18.04 5.49
C ILE A 109 12.07 -18.77 6.83
N VAL A 110 11.20 -19.77 6.95
CA VAL A 110 11.35 -20.82 7.95
C VAL A 110 12.59 -21.59 7.53
N GLY A 111 13.70 -21.30 8.20
CA GLY A 111 14.92 -22.09 8.10
C GLY A 111 14.62 -23.53 8.50
N ARG A 112 14.42 -24.40 7.50
CA ARG A 112 14.74 -25.82 7.66
C ARG A 112 16.27 -25.96 7.56
N GLY A 113 16.96 -25.54 8.62
CA GLY A 113 18.31 -25.99 8.88
C GLY A 113 18.23 -27.45 9.30
N GLY A 114 18.38 -28.36 8.34
CA GLY A 114 18.63 -29.78 8.62
C GLY A 114 19.90 -29.90 9.46
N ALA A 115 19.81 -30.66 10.54
CA ALA A 115 20.97 -31.12 11.27
C ALA A 115 21.88 -31.91 10.30
N LEU A 116 23.14 -31.50 10.23
CA LEU A 116 24.20 -32.30 9.65
C LEU A 116 24.57 -33.36 10.70
N GLU A 117 24.23 -34.62 10.43
CA GLU A 117 25.01 -35.78 10.88
C GLU A 117 26.18 -36.01 9.92
#